data_AF-A0A1M3MWG1-F1
#
_entry.id   AF-A0A1M3MWG1-F1
#
_cell.length_a   1.000
_cell.length_b   1.000
_cell.length_c   1.000
_cell.angle_alpha   90.00
_cell.angle_beta   90.00
_cell.angle_gamma   90.00
#
_symmetry.space_group_name_H-M   'P 1'
#
loop_
_entity.id
_entity.type
_entity.pdbx_description
1 polymer ?
#
loop_
_entity_poly.entity_id
_entity_poly.type
_entity_poly.pdbx_seq_one_letter_code
_entity_poly.pdbx_strand_id
1 'polypeptide(L)'
;MPKGGVAASPYRGELRRGPAVVLEREKHAAAGVQIARCPVCRGVFAEHEALATIESTARRKKRGPSLAGVVGRAYEPPTEAMSCPSCSGETTRREWSMGTLVFVDVCVECRGVWLDSGELETLGG
;
A
#
# COMPACT_ATOMS: atom_id res chain seq x y z
N MET A 1 -13.22 4.12 22.28
CA MET A 1 -12.63 5.35 21.72
C MET A 1 -12.26 5.08 20.27
N PRO A 2 -12.67 5.87 19.26
CA PRO A 2 -12.12 5.69 17.92
C PRO A 2 -10.65 6.13 17.93
N LYS A 3 -9.76 5.25 17.48
CA LYS A 3 -8.33 5.52 17.33
C LYS A 3 -8.15 6.62 16.28
N GLY A 4 -7.15 7.49 16.50
CA GLY A 4 -6.91 8.71 15.74
C GLY A 4 -7.18 8.56 14.25
N GLY A 5 -8.07 9.40 13.72
CA GLY A 5 -8.49 9.35 12.33
C GLY A 5 -7.29 9.50 11.42
N VAL A 6 -6.95 8.44 10.69
CA VAL A 6 -6.06 8.52 9.54
C VAL A 6 -6.76 9.43 8.53
N ALA A 7 -6.07 10.46 8.04
CA ALA A 7 -6.65 11.34 7.04
C ALA A 7 -7.07 10.50 5.82
N ALA A 8 -8.29 10.73 5.31
CA ALA A 8 -8.80 10.01 4.16
C ALA A 8 -7.86 10.22 2.95
N SER A 9 -7.60 9.15 2.20
CA SER A 9 -6.79 9.24 0.98
C SER A 9 -7.48 10.17 -0.03
N PRO A 10 -6.78 11.16 -0.62
CA PRO A 10 -7.37 12.04 -1.63
C PRO A 10 -7.73 11.29 -2.93
N TYR A 11 -7.30 10.04 -3.07
CA TYR A 11 -7.58 9.18 -4.22
C TYR A 11 -8.76 8.22 -4.01
N ARG A 12 -9.39 8.24 -2.82
CA ARG A 12 -10.44 7.28 -2.41
C ARG A 12 -11.82 7.95 -2.36
N GLY A 13 -12.84 7.25 -2.85
CA GLY A 13 -14.25 7.68 -2.85
C GLY A 13 -14.89 7.61 -4.24
N GLU A 14 -16.12 8.12 -4.39
CA GLU A 14 -16.70 8.37 -5.71
C GLU A 14 -15.69 9.14 -6.57
N LEU A 15 -15.65 8.87 -7.89
CA LEU A 15 -14.74 9.44 -8.91
C LEU A 15 -14.74 10.99 -9.02
N ARG A 16 -15.12 11.70 -7.97
CA ARG A 16 -14.98 13.13 -7.76
C ARG A 16 -13.54 13.43 -7.34
N ARG A 17 -12.71 13.50 -8.39
CA ARG A 17 -11.33 13.97 -8.41
C ARG A 17 -11.13 15.21 -7.52
N GLY A 18 -10.60 15.02 -6.31
CA GLY A 18 -9.95 16.10 -5.56
C GLY A 18 -8.66 16.55 -6.27
N PRO A 19 -8.03 17.66 -5.87
CA PRO A 19 -6.73 18.04 -6.42
C PRO A 19 -5.74 16.91 -6.12
N ALA A 20 -5.16 16.33 -7.18
CA ALA A 20 -4.18 15.27 -7.04
C ALA A 20 -3.01 15.78 -6.19
N VAL A 21 -2.76 15.12 -5.06
CA VAL A 21 -1.62 15.43 -4.19
C VAL A 21 -0.34 14.92 -4.87
N VAL A 22 0.77 15.65 -4.73
CA VAL A 22 2.07 15.18 -5.20
C VAL A 22 2.63 14.19 -4.19
N LEU A 23 2.97 12.98 -4.65
CA LEU A 23 3.58 11.96 -3.80
C LEU A 23 5.07 12.26 -3.56
N GLU A 24 5.53 12.05 -2.34
CA GLU A 24 6.92 12.24 -1.92
C GLU A 24 7.72 10.98 -2.23
N ARG A 25 8.71 11.08 -3.13
CA ARG A 25 9.53 9.94 -3.57
C ARG A 25 10.64 9.65 -2.57
N GLU A 26 10.86 8.38 -2.26
CA GLU A 26 11.93 7.93 -1.37
C GLU A 26 12.37 6.49 -1.68
N LYS A 27 13.45 6.05 -1.02
CA LYS A 27 13.92 4.66 -1.11
C LYS A 27 13.43 3.85 0.09
N HIS A 28 12.87 2.68 -0.17
CA HIS A 28 12.54 1.72 0.88
C HIS A 28 13.83 1.20 1.54
N ALA A 29 14.04 1.53 2.82
CA ALA A 29 15.30 1.30 3.52
C ALA A 29 15.77 -0.16 3.49
N ALA A 30 14.85 -1.13 3.61
CA ALA A 30 15.24 -2.53 3.68
C ALA A 30 15.51 -3.18 2.32
N ALA A 31 14.89 -2.67 1.23
CA ALA A 31 14.90 -3.30 -0.10
C ALA A 31 15.58 -2.45 -1.18
N GLY A 32 15.89 -1.18 -0.91
CA GLY A 32 16.59 -0.27 -1.82
C GLY A 32 15.76 0.21 -3.02
N VAL A 33 14.49 -0.18 -3.13
CA VAL A 33 13.59 0.18 -4.24
C VAL A 33 12.93 1.54 -4.03
N GLN A 34 12.48 2.16 -5.13
CA GLN A 34 11.74 3.42 -5.09
C GLN A 34 10.29 3.18 -4.65
N ILE A 35 9.81 4.02 -3.73
CA ILE A 35 8.41 4.13 -3.35
C ILE A 35 8.03 5.62 -3.32
N ALA A 36 6.74 5.92 -3.28
CA ALA A 36 6.27 7.28 -3.07
C ALA A 36 5.17 7.31 -2.00
N ARG A 37 5.24 8.25 -1.05
CA ARG A 37 4.27 8.39 0.04
C ARG A 37 3.35 9.58 -0.19
N CYS A 38 2.07 9.43 0.16
CA CYS A 38 1.18 10.58 0.22
C CYS A 38 1.37 11.34 1.52
N PRO A 39 1.62 12.67 1.47
CA PRO A 39 1.83 13.48 2.67
C PRO A 39 0.57 13.66 3.52
N VAL A 40 -0.61 13.31 3.00
CA VAL A 40 -1.90 13.46 3.69
C VAL A 40 -2.25 12.19 4.48
N CYS A 41 -2.48 11.09 3.77
CA CYS A 41 -2.93 9.84 4.39
C CYS A 41 -1.78 8.89 4.75
N ARG A 42 -0.56 9.14 4.27
CA ARG A 42 0.62 8.27 4.39
C ARG A 42 0.51 6.93 3.66
N GLY A 43 -0.47 6.78 2.77
CA GLY A 43 -0.50 5.66 1.83
C GLY A 43 0.71 5.66 0.89
N VAL A 44 1.06 4.48 0.38
CA VAL A 44 2.26 4.23 -0.41
C VAL A 44 1.86 3.84 -1.83
N PHE A 45 2.48 4.50 -2.81
CA PHE A 45 2.52 4.04 -4.19
C PHE A 45 3.87 3.37 -4.49
N ALA A 46 3.82 2.23 -5.16
CA ALA A 46 4.99 1.52 -5.64
C ALA A 46 4.73 0.90 -7.01
N GLU A 47 5.79 0.70 -7.80
CA GLU A 47 5.71 -0.18 -8.97
C GLU A 47 5.56 -1.64 -8.51
N HIS A 48 4.87 -2.46 -9.31
CA HIS A 48 4.63 -3.87 -8.98
C HIS A 48 5.92 -4.63 -8.64
N GLU A 49 6.95 -4.48 -9.46
CA GLU A 49 8.27 -5.11 -9.26
C GLU A 49 8.97 -4.62 -7.99
N ALA A 50 8.80 -3.35 -7.64
CA ALA A 50 9.34 -2.78 -6.42
C ALA A 50 8.69 -3.43 -5.19
N LEU A 51 7.36 -3.60 -5.20
CA LEU A 51 6.64 -4.24 -4.11
C LEU A 51 7.00 -5.73 -3.96
N ALA A 52 7.12 -6.46 -5.08
CA ALA A 52 7.60 -7.85 -5.08
C ALA A 52 9.03 -7.97 -4.51
N THR A 53 9.89 -6.99 -4.80
CA THR A 53 11.24 -6.94 -4.23
C THR A 53 11.21 -6.69 -2.72
N ILE A 54 10.32 -5.84 -2.22
CA ILE A 54 10.13 -5.60 -0.78
C ILE A 54 9.73 -6.90 -0.07
N GLU A 55 8.71 -7.61 -0.58
CA GLU A 55 8.24 -8.86 -0.01
C GLU A 55 9.33 -9.94 -0.01
N SER A 56 10.01 -10.15 -1.15
CA SER A 56 11.07 -11.15 -1.25
C SER A 56 12.26 -10.84 -0.32
N THR A 57 12.56 -9.55 -0.12
CA THR A 57 13.61 -9.12 0.83
C THR A 57 13.20 -9.39 2.28
N ALA A 58 11.94 -9.15 2.63
CA ALA A 58 11.40 -9.45 3.95
C ALA A 58 11.44 -10.96 4.26
N ARG A 59 11.06 -11.79 3.28
CA ARG A 59 11.13 -13.26 3.38
C ARG A 59 12.56 -13.77 3.62
N ARG A 60 13.57 -13.18 2.98
CA ARG A 60 14.98 -13.54 3.21
C ARG A 60 15.48 -13.17 4.62
N LYS A 61 14.98 -12.06 5.19
CA LYS A 61 15.38 -11.58 6.52
C LYS A 61 14.69 -12.34 7.66
N LYS A 62 13.47 -12.86 7.46
CA LYS A 62 12.78 -13.69 8.46
C LYS A 62 13.37 -15.12 8.47
N ARG A 63 14.41 -15.34 9.28
CA ARG A 63 14.88 -16.69 9.67
C ARG A 63 13.90 -17.32 10.67
N GLY A 64 13.08 -18.27 10.23
CA GLY A 64 12.26 -19.16 11.08
C GLY A 64 10.75 -18.87 11.10
N PRO A 65 9.91 -19.85 11.51
CA PRO A 65 8.46 -19.69 11.53
C PRO A 65 8.05 -18.79 12.70
N SER A 66 7.71 -17.54 12.40
CA SER A 66 7.13 -16.62 13.37
C SER A 66 5.64 -16.49 13.08
N LEU A 67 4.83 -17.18 13.88
CA LEU A 67 3.39 -16.94 14.02
C LEU A 67 3.08 -15.62 14.77
N ALA A 68 4.11 -14.88 15.22
CA ALA A 68 3.96 -13.78 16.17
C ALA A 68 3.58 -12.42 15.55
N GLY A 69 3.48 -12.30 14.22
CA GLY A 69 3.05 -11.06 13.54
C GLY A 69 1.61 -11.07 13.01
N VAL A 70 0.93 -12.22 13.09
CA VAL A 70 -0.29 -12.53 12.31
C VAL A 70 -1.53 -11.75 12.77
N VAL A 71 -1.50 -11.07 13.92
CA VAL A 71 -2.67 -10.35 14.44
C VAL A 71 -2.25 -9.02 15.09
N GLY A 72 -1.56 -8.16 14.34
CA GLY A 72 -1.00 -6.91 14.88
C GLY A 72 -1.68 -5.62 14.45
N ARG A 73 -2.21 -5.54 13.24
CA ARG A 73 -2.81 -4.32 12.70
C ARG A 73 -4.04 -4.68 11.88
N ALA A 74 -5.13 -4.05 12.27
CA ALA A 74 -6.49 -4.46 11.96
C ALA A 74 -6.69 -4.68 10.46
N TYR A 75 -7.35 -5.78 10.12
CA TYR A 75 -8.08 -5.92 8.87
C TYR A 75 -8.93 -4.65 8.68
N GLU A 76 -8.52 -3.80 7.75
CA GLU A 76 -9.38 -2.73 7.25
C GLU A 76 -10.16 -3.31 6.09
N PRO A 77 -11.50 -3.35 6.17
CA PRO A 77 -12.31 -3.86 5.08
C PRO A 77 -12.03 -3.04 3.82
N PRO A 78 -12.03 -3.68 2.64
CA PRO A 78 -11.82 -2.98 1.38
C PRO A 78 -12.85 -1.86 1.27
N THR A 79 -12.40 -0.60 1.30
CA THR A 79 -13.30 0.53 1.09
C THR A 79 -13.19 0.99 -0.36
N GLU A 80 -14.30 1.49 -0.90
CA GLU A 80 -14.52 2.37 -2.05
C GLU A 80 -13.36 2.54 -3.07
N ALA A 81 -13.73 2.50 -4.36
CA ALA A 81 -12.83 2.62 -5.50
C ALA A 81 -11.77 3.73 -5.35
N MET A 82 -10.57 3.45 -5.88
CA MET A 82 -9.44 4.36 -5.92
C MET A 82 -9.09 4.72 -7.38
N SER A 83 -8.59 5.94 -7.58
CA SER A 83 -7.91 6.32 -8.84
C SER A 83 -6.40 6.21 -8.70
N CYS A 84 -5.72 5.71 -9.73
CA CYS A 84 -4.27 5.60 -9.71
C CYS A 84 -3.61 6.99 -9.58
N PRO A 85 -2.73 7.23 -8.59
CA PRO A 85 -2.08 8.53 -8.43
C PRO A 85 -1.05 8.85 -9.53
N SER A 86 -0.62 7.84 -10.30
CA SER A 86 0.38 7.99 -11.36
C SER A 86 -0.25 8.37 -12.70
N CYS A 87 -1.33 7.69 -13.10
CA CYS A 87 -1.94 7.89 -14.42
C CYS A 87 -3.44 8.23 -14.39
N SER A 88 -4.05 8.35 -13.19
CA SER A 88 -5.50 8.54 -13.01
C SER A 88 -6.38 7.40 -13.57
N GLY A 89 -5.79 6.27 -13.94
CA GLY A 89 -6.52 5.08 -14.39
C GLY A 89 -7.26 4.36 -13.26
N GLU A 90 -8.16 3.46 -13.65
CA GLU A 90 -8.92 2.63 -12.71
C GLU A 90 -8.00 1.66 -11.96
N THR A 91 -8.32 1.39 -10.69
CA THR A 91 -7.64 0.39 -9.89
C THR A 91 -8.59 -0.71 -9.44
N THR A 92 -8.10 -1.95 -9.45
CA THR A 92 -8.80 -3.09 -8.85
C THR A 92 -8.18 -3.42 -7.50
N ARG A 93 -9.01 -3.48 -6.46
CA ARG A 93 -8.59 -3.93 -5.12
C ARG A 93 -8.47 -5.44 -5.05
N ARG A 94 -7.33 -5.95 -4.56
CA ARG A 94 -7.09 -7.39 -4.40
C ARG A 94 -6.11 -7.67 -3.28
N GLU A 95 -6.12 -8.88 -2.75
CA GLU A 95 -5.05 -9.33 -1.83
C GLU A 95 -3.72 -9.37 -2.59
N TRP A 96 -2.64 -8.84 -2.00
CA TRP A 96 -1.32 -8.81 -2.63
C TRP A 96 -0.76 -10.21 -2.82
N SER A 97 -0.83 -11.04 -1.78
CA SER A 97 -0.36 -12.42 -1.77
C SER A 97 -1.20 -13.23 -0.79
N MET A 98 -1.57 -14.44 -1.20
CA MET A 98 -2.45 -15.31 -0.43
C MET A 98 -1.93 -15.49 1.01
N GLY A 99 -2.76 -15.16 1.99
CA GLY A 99 -2.46 -15.31 3.41
C GLY A 99 -1.65 -14.16 4.01
N THR A 100 -1.45 -13.07 3.28
CA THR A 100 -0.86 -11.84 3.84
C THR A 100 -1.90 -10.95 4.51
N LEU A 101 -3.18 -11.07 4.14
CA LEU A 101 -4.26 -10.17 4.56
C LEU A 101 -4.01 -8.69 4.21
N VAL A 102 -3.06 -8.42 3.29
CA VAL A 102 -2.74 -7.09 2.77
C VAL A 102 -3.51 -6.89 1.48
N PHE A 103 -4.37 -5.88 1.43
CA PHE A 103 -5.16 -5.56 0.24
C PHE A 103 -4.58 -4.33 -0.44
N VAL A 104 -4.30 -4.45 -1.73
CA VAL A 104 -3.73 -3.36 -2.53
C VAL A 104 -4.66 -2.97 -3.66
N ASP A 105 -4.57 -1.72 -4.07
CA ASP A 105 -5.24 -1.20 -5.25
C ASP A 105 -4.26 -1.20 -6.43
N VAL A 106 -4.52 -2.04 -7.43
CA VAL A 106 -3.63 -2.21 -8.59
C VAL A 106 -4.23 -1.54 -9.81
N CYS A 107 -3.49 -0.62 -10.41
CA CYS A 107 -3.91 0.05 -11.63
C CYS A 107 -3.88 -0.89 -12.83
N VAL A 108 -4.98 -0.95 -13.58
CA VAL A 108 -5.07 -1.78 -14.79
C VAL A 108 -4.26 -1.21 -15.97
N GLU A 109 -4.00 0.10 -15.95
CA GLU A 109 -3.28 0.81 -17.01
C GLU A 109 -1.76 0.75 -16.82
N CYS A 110 -1.25 1.24 -15.68
CA CYS A 110 0.18 1.38 -15.45
C CYS A 110 0.79 0.27 -14.57
N ARG A 111 -0.05 -0.62 -14.01
CA ARG A 111 0.34 -1.68 -13.05
C ARG A 111 0.97 -1.16 -11.75
N GLY A 112 0.85 0.14 -11.49
CA GLY A 112 1.20 0.73 -10.20
C GLY A 112 0.32 0.20 -9.09
N VAL A 113 0.90 0.09 -7.90
CA VAL A 113 0.26 -0.51 -6.73
C VAL A 113 0.16 0.54 -5.63
N TRP A 114 -1.03 0.72 -5.08
CA TRP A 114 -1.26 1.52 -3.90
C TRP A 114 -1.51 0.65 -2.68
N LEU A 115 -0.90 1.03 -1.56
CA LEU A 115 -1.07 0.45 -0.24
C LEU A 115 -1.59 1.53 0.71
N ASP A 116 -2.56 1.18 1.55
CA ASP A 116 -3.02 2.06 2.62
C ASP A 116 -1.94 2.23 3.70
N SER A 117 -2.09 3.28 4.52
CA SER A 117 -1.09 3.61 5.54
C SER A 117 -0.89 2.45 6.51
N GLY A 118 0.35 1.96 6.63
CA GLY A 118 0.69 0.87 7.55
C GLY A 118 0.68 -0.52 6.91
N GLU A 119 0.14 -0.68 5.69
CA GLU A 119 0.09 -1.97 5.00
C GLU A 119 1.44 -2.40 4.40
N LEU A 120 2.27 -1.44 3.96
CA LEU A 120 3.60 -1.75 3.45
C LEU A 120 4.49 -2.39 4.52
N GLU A 121 4.38 -1.90 5.76
CA GLU A 121 5.11 -2.38 6.92
C GLU A 121 4.78 -3.85 7.22
N THR A 122 3.52 -4.27 6.99
CA THR A 122 3.08 -5.67 7.14
C THR A 122 3.83 -6.62 6.19
N LEU A 123 4.20 -6.15 4.99
CA LEU A 123 5.01 -6.94 4.05
C LEU A 123 6.50 -7.00 4.48
N GLY A 124 6.98 -6.00 5.22
CA GLY A 124 8.39 -5.80 5.54
C GLY A 124 8.86 -6.27 6.92
N GLY A 125 7.97 -6.37 7.91
CA GLY A 125 8.31 -6.62 9.31
C GLY A 125 7.13 -6.95 10.18
#